data_AF-A0A965PFU0-F1
#
_entry.id   AF-A0A965PFU0-F1
#
_cell.length_a   1.000
_cell.length_b   1.000
_cell.length_c   1.000
_cell.angle_alpha   90.00
_cell.angle_beta   90.00
_cell.angle_gamma   90.00
#
_symmetry.space_group_name_H-M   'P 1'
#
loop_
_entity.id
_entity.type
_entity.pdbx_description
1 polymer ?
#
loop_
_entity_poly.entity_id
_entity_poly.type
_entity_poly.pdbx_seq_one_letter_code
_entity_poly.pdbx_strand_id
1 'polypeptide(L)'
;MSEKQIGIELKKQIRKLEEAKETAISTMAETISLAADAGQIILSAREENLNIDEILLISGINGEQARRLERVAKSRPLLSNPNPSQLKQLALWSGILPDPIEVNNPKAEQAWHSYIIKARQWLARKSPAQWSQEQKAQFIEEARPIVEAYREAGGEV
;
A
#
# COMPACT_ATOMS: atom_id res chain seq x y z
N MET A 1 35.18 22.66 24.53
CA MET A 1 35.20 22.86 23.06
C MET A 1 34.64 24.23 22.75
N SER A 2 35.24 24.98 21.84
CA SER A 2 34.71 26.28 21.41
C SER A 2 33.67 26.13 20.29
N GLU A 3 32.82 27.13 20.12
CA GLU A 3 31.81 27.21 19.05
C GLU A 3 32.45 27.02 17.67
N LYS A 4 33.68 27.55 17.50
CA LYS A 4 34.47 27.37 16.29
C LYS A 4 34.87 25.92 16.03
N GLN A 5 35.22 25.16 17.08
CA GLN A 5 35.55 23.73 16.95
C GLN A 5 34.31 22.91 16.58
N ILE A 6 33.18 23.16 17.26
CA ILE A 6 31.90 22.49 16.95
C ILE A 6 31.44 22.82 15.53
N GLY A 7 31.58 24.08 15.09
CA GLY A 7 31.22 24.49 13.74
C GLY A 7 32.05 23.80 12.65
N ILE A 8 33.36 23.59 12.88
CA ILE A 8 34.23 22.85 11.95
C ILE A 8 33.81 21.37 11.90
N GLU A 9 33.49 20.77 13.04
CA GLU A 9 33.04 19.37 13.11
C GLU A 9 31.69 19.17 12.42
N LEU A 10 30.72 20.05 12.67
CA LEU A 10 29.43 20.04 11.98
C LEU A 10 29.59 20.20 10.47
N LYS A 11 30.43 21.14 10.01
CA LYS A 11 30.72 21.33 8.57
C LYS A 11 31.26 20.04 7.93
N LYS A 12 32.15 19.33 8.62
CA LYS A 12 32.67 18.03 8.16
C LYS A 12 31.57 16.97 8.05
N GLN A 13 30.65 16.91 9.02
CA GLN A 13 29.54 15.97 8.99
C GLN A 13 28.51 16.32 7.90
N ILE A 14 28.18 17.59 7.71
CA ILE A 14 27.28 18.03 6.63
C ILE A 14 27.85 17.63 5.27
N ARG A 15 29.17 17.84 5.05
CA ARG A 15 29.80 17.42 3.80
C ARG A 15 29.64 15.91 3.54
N LYS A 16 29.90 15.09 4.56
CA LYS A 16 29.71 13.63 4.45
C LYS A 16 28.26 13.26 4.19
N LEU A 17 27.32 13.98 4.80
CA LEU A 17 25.89 13.76 4.60
C LEU A 17 25.48 14.07 3.15
N GLU A 18 25.95 15.15 2.55
CA GLU A 18 25.66 15.48 1.15
C GLU A 18 26.29 14.45 0.19
N GLU A 19 27.53 14.02 0.42
CA GLU A 19 28.18 12.95 -0.36
C GLU A 19 27.39 11.62 -0.27
N ALA A 20 26.90 11.27 0.93
CA ALA A 20 26.08 10.09 1.15
C ALA A 20 24.70 10.19 0.47
N LYS A 21 24.08 11.38 0.44
CA LYS A 21 22.80 11.61 -0.24
C LYS A 21 22.92 11.42 -1.75
N GLU A 22 23.95 11.99 -2.37
CA GLU A 22 24.17 11.84 -3.81
C GLU A 22 24.36 10.36 -4.18
N THR A 23 25.16 9.65 -3.40
CA THR A 23 25.36 8.21 -3.55
C THR A 23 24.05 7.44 -3.42
N ALA A 24 23.27 7.71 -2.37
CA ALA A 24 21.98 7.06 -2.15
C ALA A 24 20.99 7.31 -3.29
N ILE A 25 20.91 8.56 -3.78
CA ILE A 25 20.04 8.91 -4.92
C ILE A 25 20.46 8.15 -6.17
N SER A 26 21.76 8.08 -6.45
CA SER A 26 22.27 7.34 -7.62
C SER A 26 21.94 5.84 -7.53
N THR A 27 22.18 5.21 -6.38
CA THR A 27 21.86 3.80 -6.17
C THR A 27 20.35 3.54 -6.24
N MET A 28 19.54 4.45 -5.70
CA MET A 28 18.08 4.36 -5.83
C MET A 28 17.63 4.43 -7.29
N ALA A 29 18.18 5.36 -8.07
CA ALA A 29 17.85 5.50 -9.48
C ALA A 29 18.23 4.25 -10.28
N GLU A 30 19.42 3.69 -10.03
CA GLU A 30 19.88 2.44 -10.66
C GLU A 30 18.95 1.27 -10.31
N THR A 31 18.60 1.13 -9.03
CA THR A 31 17.69 0.06 -8.57
C THR A 31 16.31 0.18 -9.21
N ILE A 32 15.75 1.39 -9.32
CA ILE A 32 14.46 1.63 -9.99
C ILE A 32 14.57 1.33 -11.49
N SER A 33 15.69 1.67 -12.14
CA SER A 33 15.90 1.35 -13.55
C SER A 33 15.92 -0.16 -13.79
N LEU A 34 16.67 -0.92 -12.98
CA LEU A 34 16.71 -2.37 -13.06
C LEU A 34 15.32 -2.99 -12.85
N ALA A 35 14.56 -2.48 -11.88
CA ALA A 35 13.18 -2.93 -11.66
C ALA A 35 12.26 -2.60 -12.86
N ALA A 36 12.45 -1.44 -13.50
CA ALA A 36 11.72 -1.07 -14.70
C ALA A 36 12.06 -2.00 -15.89
N ASP A 37 13.33 -2.34 -16.07
CA ASP A 37 13.78 -3.23 -17.14
C ASP A 37 13.25 -4.65 -16.92
N ALA A 38 13.30 -5.17 -15.68
CA ALA A 38 12.69 -6.46 -15.34
C ALA A 38 11.17 -6.46 -15.59
N GLY A 39 10.48 -5.39 -15.21
CA GLY A 39 9.05 -5.24 -15.50
C GLY A 39 8.74 -5.17 -16.99
N GLN A 40 9.61 -4.55 -17.79
CA GLN A 40 9.46 -4.48 -19.23
C GLN A 40 9.60 -5.87 -19.89
N ILE A 41 10.55 -6.69 -19.43
CA ILE A 41 10.70 -8.09 -19.89
C ILE A 41 9.40 -8.87 -19.65
N ILE A 42 8.79 -8.72 -18.48
CA ILE A 42 7.53 -9.39 -18.14
C ILE A 42 6.38 -8.88 -19.03
N LEU A 43 6.30 -7.58 -19.28
CA LEU A 43 5.27 -7.01 -20.17
C LEU A 43 5.41 -7.51 -21.60
N SER A 44 6.62 -7.52 -22.15
CA SER A 44 6.89 -8.05 -23.49
C SER A 44 6.54 -9.54 -23.60
N ALA A 45 6.85 -10.34 -22.60
CA ALA A 45 6.45 -11.75 -22.57
C ALA A 45 4.91 -11.94 -22.58
N ARG A 46 4.15 -11.01 -21.96
CA ARG A 46 2.68 -11.03 -22.03
C ARG A 46 2.16 -10.65 -23.40
N GLU A 47 2.74 -9.63 -24.02
CA GLU A 47 2.38 -9.18 -25.37
C GLU A 47 2.63 -10.29 -26.40
N GLU A 48 3.69 -11.07 -26.22
CA GLU A 48 4.05 -12.23 -27.04
C GLU A 48 3.23 -13.49 -26.70
N ASN A 49 2.30 -13.44 -25.73
CA ASN A 49 1.52 -14.58 -25.23
C ASN A 49 2.38 -15.78 -24.78
N LEU A 50 3.54 -15.52 -24.18
CA LEU A 50 4.41 -16.55 -23.62
C LEU A 50 3.86 -17.10 -22.29
N ASN A 51 4.38 -18.25 -21.87
CA ASN A 51 4.03 -18.88 -20.59
C ASN A 51 4.61 -18.09 -19.41
N ILE A 52 3.83 -17.15 -18.88
CA ILE A 52 4.25 -16.29 -17.78
C ILE A 52 4.53 -17.10 -16.51
N ASP A 53 3.72 -18.11 -16.19
CA ASP A 53 3.90 -18.87 -14.96
C ASP A 53 5.24 -19.61 -14.93
N GLU A 54 5.69 -20.13 -16.08
CA GLU A 54 7.01 -20.74 -16.23
C GLU A 54 8.14 -19.71 -16.17
N ILE A 55 7.98 -18.53 -16.78
CA ILE A 55 8.95 -17.43 -16.69
C ILE A 55 9.12 -16.97 -15.23
N LEU A 56 8.02 -16.83 -14.49
CA LEU A 56 8.05 -16.45 -13.08
C LEU A 56 8.70 -17.53 -12.22
N LEU A 57 8.42 -18.81 -12.51
CA LEU A 57 9.07 -19.94 -11.84
C LEU A 57 10.59 -19.95 -12.06
N ILE A 58 11.05 -19.75 -13.31
CA ILE A 58 12.48 -19.71 -13.65
C ILE A 58 13.18 -18.51 -12.99
N SER A 59 12.52 -17.36 -12.96
CA SER A 59 13.06 -16.13 -12.36
C SER A 59 13.01 -16.10 -10.83
N GLY A 60 12.34 -17.07 -10.20
CA GLY A 60 12.28 -17.20 -8.74
C GLY A 60 11.46 -16.11 -8.05
N ILE A 61 10.61 -15.39 -8.79
CA ILE A 61 9.73 -14.35 -8.24
C ILE A 61 8.27 -14.82 -8.27
N ASN A 62 7.48 -14.35 -7.30
CA ASN A 62 6.05 -14.64 -7.29
C ASN A 62 5.25 -13.65 -8.16
N GLY A 63 3.98 -13.96 -8.39
CA GLY A 63 3.11 -13.13 -9.22
C GLY A 63 2.88 -11.70 -8.70
N GLU A 64 2.98 -11.47 -7.39
CA GLU A 64 2.86 -10.11 -6.85
C GLU A 64 4.14 -9.28 -7.07
N GLN A 65 5.31 -9.88 -6.88
CA GLN A 65 6.59 -9.26 -7.24
C GLN A 65 6.62 -8.91 -8.72
N ALA A 66 6.17 -9.82 -9.60
CA ALA A 66 6.03 -9.56 -11.03
C ALA A 66 5.15 -8.34 -11.33
N ARG A 67 3.95 -8.27 -10.71
CA ARG A 67 3.04 -7.11 -10.89
C ARG A 67 3.65 -5.80 -10.40
N ARG A 68 4.46 -5.81 -9.34
CA ARG A 68 5.17 -4.61 -8.86
C ARG A 68 6.17 -4.13 -9.91
N LEU A 69 6.98 -5.03 -10.44
CA LEU A 69 7.93 -4.71 -11.50
C LEU A 69 7.23 -4.16 -12.74
N GLU A 70 6.13 -4.78 -13.17
CA GLU A 70 5.30 -4.26 -14.28
C GLU A 70 4.78 -2.82 -14.02
N ARG A 71 4.42 -2.48 -12.77
CA ARG A 71 4.01 -1.11 -12.40
C ARG A 71 5.18 -0.12 -12.48
N VAL A 72 6.39 -0.55 -12.09
CA VAL A 72 7.60 0.28 -12.24
C VAL A 72 7.86 0.54 -13.72
N ALA A 73 7.80 -0.50 -14.57
CA ALA A 73 7.98 -0.36 -16.02
C ALA A 73 6.97 0.60 -16.65
N LYS A 74 5.68 0.47 -16.33
CA LYS A 74 4.63 1.40 -16.80
C LYS A 74 4.83 2.83 -16.32
N SER A 75 5.52 3.01 -15.19
CA SER A 75 5.82 4.31 -14.60
C SER A 75 7.15 4.91 -15.07
N ARG A 76 7.88 4.25 -15.98
CA ARG A 76 9.17 4.72 -16.52
C ARG A 76 9.13 6.15 -17.08
N PRO A 77 8.07 6.60 -17.79
CA PRO A 77 7.98 7.99 -18.26
C PRO A 77 7.96 9.03 -17.13
N LEU A 78 7.55 8.63 -15.92
CA LEU A 78 7.47 9.49 -14.74
C LEU A 78 8.83 9.63 -14.02
N LEU A 79 9.87 8.89 -14.43
CA LEU A 79 11.19 8.89 -13.79
C LEU A 79 12.01 10.15 -14.08
N SER A 80 11.65 10.94 -15.09
CA SER A 80 12.39 12.16 -15.43
C SER A 80 12.19 13.29 -14.41
N ASN A 81 11.02 13.36 -13.76
CA ASN A 81 10.73 14.33 -12.71
C ASN A 81 9.57 13.86 -11.79
N PRO A 82 9.76 12.81 -10.99
CA PRO A 82 8.70 12.26 -10.15
C PRO A 82 8.36 13.19 -8.99
N ASN A 83 7.08 13.33 -8.67
CA ASN A 83 6.67 13.97 -7.43
C ASN A 83 7.03 13.08 -6.20
N PRO A 84 7.12 13.62 -4.98
CA PRO A 84 7.55 12.85 -3.80
C PRO A 84 6.73 11.59 -3.55
N SER A 85 5.41 11.64 -3.81
CA SER A 85 4.51 10.50 -3.67
C SER A 85 4.81 9.41 -4.69
N GLN A 86 5.10 9.78 -5.94
CA GLN A 86 5.49 8.85 -7.02
C GLN A 86 6.84 8.20 -6.73
N LEU A 87 7.82 8.98 -6.27
CA LEU A 87 9.13 8.45 -5.89
C LEU A 87 9.02 7.44 -4.74
N LYS A 88 8.15 7.72 -3.75
CA LYS A 88 7.83 6.75 -2.68
C LYS A 88 7.21 5.47 -3.22
N GLN A 89 6.27 5.56 -4.16
CA GLN A 89 5.64 4.37 -4.77
C GLN A 89 6.64 3.55 -5.59
N LEU A 90 7.50 4.22 -6.37
CA LEU A 90 8.57 3.56 -7.12
C LEU A 90 9.54 2.83 -6.20
N ALA A 91 9.95 3.47 -5.11
CA ALA A 91 10.83 2.86 -4.11
C ALA A 91 10.17 1.68 -3.38
N LEU A 92 8.85 1.68 -3.18
CA LEU A 92 8.11 0.53 -2.65
C LEU A 92 8.05 -0.62 -3.66
N TRP A 93 7.72 -0.33 -4.93
CA TRP A 93 7.60 -1.37 -5.95
C TRP A 93 8.94 -1.97 -6.37
N SER A 94 10.03 -1.19 -6.32
CA SER A 94 11.39 -1.67 -6.57
C SER A 94 12.03 -2.36 -5.37
N GLY A 95 11.36 -2.39 -4.20
CA GLY A 95 11.87 -3.04 -2.99
C GLY A 95 12.96 -2.26 -2.23
N ILE A 96 13.20 -0.99 -2.58
CA ILE A 96 14.11 -0.10 -1.83
C ILE A 96 13.52 0.19 -0.44
N LEU A 97 12.21 0.44 -0.39
CA LEU A 97 11.49 0.59 0.86
C LEU A 97 10.87 -0.75 1.24
N PRO A 98 10.99 -1.19 2.50
CA PRO A 98 10.33 -2.40 2.96
C PRO A 98 8.82 -2.23 2.79
N ASP A 99 8.18 -3.23 2.21
CA ASP A 99 6.74 -3.19 2.02
C ASP A 99 6.05 -3.31 3.39
N PRO A 100 5.18 -2.35 3.77
CA PRO A 100 4.38 -2.49 4.99
C PRO A 100 3.50 -3.75 5.00
N ILE A 101 3.26 -4.40 3.85
CA ILE A 101 2.49 -5.65 3.74
C ILE A 101 3.37 -6.90 3.94
N GLU A 102 4.68 -6.83 3.68
CA GLU A 102 5.60 -7.96 3.98
C GLU A 102 5.80 -8.14 5.49
N VAL A 103 5.57 -7.09 6.27
CA VAL A 103 5.35 -7.17 7.72
C VAL A 103 3.92 -7.62 8.00
N ASN A 104 3.49 -8.72 7.39
CA ASN A 104 2.21 -9.36 7.67
C ASN A 104 2.28 -10.01 9.05
N ASN A 105 2.05 -9.23 10.11
CA ASN A 105 1.26 -9.81 11.18
C ASN A 105 -0.06 -10.23 10.52
N PRO A 106 -0.42 -11.53 10.52
CA PRO A 106 -1.69 -11.95 9.94
C PRO A 106 -2.76 -11.06 10.54
N LYS A 107 -3.50 -10.33 9.69
CA LYS A 107 -4.64 -9.53 10.15
C LYS A 107 -5.47 -10.46 11.00
N ALA A 108 -5.60 -10.13 12.30
CA ALA A 108 -6.38 -10.93 13.22
C ALA A 108 -7.70 -11.29 12.52
N GLU A 109 -7.98 -12.59 12.42
CA GLU A 109 -9.16 -13.08 11.72
C GLU A 109 -10.36 -12.24 12.14
N GLN A 110 -10.93 -11.51 11.19
CA GLN A 110 -12.08 -10.69 11.50
C GLN A 110 -13.17 -11.65 11.96
N ALA A 111 -13.68 -11.44 13.17
CA ALA A 111 -14.80 -12.24 13.66
C ALA A 111 -15.89 -12.26 12.57
N TRP A 112 -16.50 -13.43 12.35
CA TRP A 112 -17.49 -13.62 11.29
C TRP A 112 -18.66 -12.62 11.37
N HIS A 113 -18.93 -12.07 12.56
CA HIS A 113 -19.93 -11.06 12.85
C HIS A 113 -19.37 -9.61 12.88
N SER A 114 -18.21 -9.36 12.27
CA SER A 114 -17.53 -8.04 12.30
C SER A 114 -18.39 -6.91 11.74
N TYR A 115 -19.27 -7.19 10.78
CA TYR A 115 -20.23 -6.25 10.24
C TYR A 115 -21.29 -5.82 11.28
N ILE A 116 -21.74 -6.74 12.14
CA ILE A 116 -22.66 -6.43 13.25
C ILE A 116 -21.96 -5.56 14.30
N ILE A 117 -20.67 -5.83 14.59
CA ILE A 117 -19.87 -4.99 15.49
C ILE A 117 -19.79 -3.56 14.96
N LYS A 118 -19.50 -3.40 13.66
CA LYS A 118 -19.41 -2.08 13.01
C LYS A 118 -20.76 -1.34 13.03
N ALA A 119 -21.85 -2.04 12.74
CA ALA A 119 -23.20 -1.48 12.80
C ALA A 119 -23.55 -0.98 14.22
N ARG A 120 -23.24 -1.76 15.25
CA ARG A 120 -23.40 -1.36 16.66
C ARG A 120 -22.59 -0.11 17.00
N GLN A 121 -21.32 -0.06 16.59
CA GLN A 121 -20.46 1.11 16.82
C GLN A 121 -20.96 2.36 16.09
N TRP A 122 -21.54 2.19 14.90
CA TRP A 122 -22.14 3.28 14.13
C TRP A 122 -23.40 3.82 14.81
N LEU A 123 -24.30 2.94 15.28
CA LEU A 123 -25.50 3.33 16.05
C LEU A 123 -25.17 4.05 17.36
N ALA A 124 -24.09 3.63 18.04
CA ALA A 124 -23.62 4.31 19.25
C ALA A 124 -23.17 5.77 18.99
N ARG A 125 -22.79 6.10 17.75
CA ARG A 125 -22.34 7.45 17.35
C ARG A 125 -23.42 8.28 16.70
N LYS A 126 -24.40 7.65 16.03
CA LYS A 126 -25.49 8.33 15.32
C LYS A 126 -26.82 7.93 15.93
N SER A 127 -27.41 8.84 16.70
CA SER A 127 -28.73 8.59 17.30
C SER A 127 -29.84 8.71 16.26
N PRO A 128 -30.79 7.76 16.22
CA PRO A 128 -31.99 7.86 15.37
C PRO A 128 -32.83 9.12 15.60
N ALA A 129 -32.68 9.78 16.74
CA ALA A 129 -33.36 11.04 17.04
C ALA A 129 -32.93 12.19 16.10
N GLN A 130 -31.74 12.11 15.50
CA GLN A 130 -31.15 13.17 14.68
C GLN A 130 -31.34 12.95 13.17
N TRP A 131 -32.04 11.89 12.77
CA TRP A 131 -32.19 11.52 11.36
C TRP A 131 -33.43 12.17 10.74
N SER A 132 -33.32 12.52 9.46
CA SER A 132 -34.48 12.93 8.66
C SER A 132 -35.47 11.77 8.50
N GLN A 133 -36.71 12.06 8.10
CA GLN A 133 -37.71 11.01 7.87
C GLN A 133 -37.29 10.03 6.76
N GLU A 134 -36.65 10.53 5.70
CA GLU A 134 -36.11 9.70 4.61
C GLU A 134 -35.00 8.77 5.10
N GLN A 135 -34.08 9.26 5.93
CA GLN A 135 -33.00 8.45 6.51
C GLN A 135 -33.53 7.36 7.45
N LYS A 136 -34.61 7.65 8.19
CA LYS A 136 -35.29 6.65 9.02
C LYS A 136 -35.94 5.55 8.18
N ALA A 137 -36.60 5.92 7.08
CA ALA A 137 -37.22 4.95 6.18
C ALA A 137 -36.18 4.02 5.56
N GLN A 138 -35.08 4.58 5.04
CA GLN A 138 -33.95 3.80 4.50
C GLN A 138 -33.33 2.87 5.54
N PHE A 139 -33.11 3.37 6.77
CA PHE A 139 -32.56 2.54 7.84
C PHE A 139 -33.47 1.36 8.20
N ILE A 140 -34.79 1.57 8.28
CA ILE A 140 -35.75 0.51 8.59
C ILE A 140 -35.75 -0.56 7.48
N GLU A 141 -35.71 -0.14 6.22
CA GLU A 141 -35.69 -1.05 5.07
C GLU A 141 -34.46 -1.97 5.09
N GLU A 142 -33.27 -1.39 5.33
CA GLU A 142 -31.99 -2.10 5.36
C GLU A 142 -31.81 -2.93 6.64
N ALA A 143 -32.36 -2.48 7.78
CA ALA A 143 -32.26 -3.19 9.05
C ALA A 143 -33.28 -4.34 9.18
N ARG A 144 -34.41 -4.29 8.46
CA ARG A 144 -35.46 -5.33 8.49
C ARG A 144 -34.93 -6.75 8.30
N PRO A 145 -34.15 -7.09 7.25
CA PRO A 145 -33.64 -8.45 7.06
C PRO A 145 -32.72 -8.91 8.20
N ILE A 146 -32.00 -7.97 8.84
CA ILE A 146 -31.14 -8.28 10.00
C ILE A 146 -31.98 -8.63 11.23
N VAL A 147 -33.08 -7.91 11.45
CA VAL A 147 -34.02 -8.19 12.56
C VAL A 147 -34.77 -9.50 12.34
N GLU A 148 -35.15 -9.81 11.10
CA GLU A 148 -35.76 -11.10 10.74
C GLU A 148 -34.79 -12.25 11.05
N ALA A 149 -33.54 -12.17 10.58
CA ALA A 149 -32.51 -13.16 10.89
C ALA A 149 -32.22 -13.26 12.40
N TYR A 150 -32.29 -12.15 13.15
CA TYR A 150 -32.15 -12.15 14.61
C TYR A 150 -33.27 -12.93 15.31
N ARG A 151 -34.52 -12.79 14.84
CA ARG A 151 -35.67 -13.54 15.36
C ARG A 151 -35.57 -15.03 15.02
N GLU A 152 -35.17 -15.36 13.79
CA GLU A 152 -34.92 -16.76 13.39
C GLU A 152 -33.81 -17.41 14.21
N ALA A 153 -32.80 -16.63 14.60
CA ALA A 153 -31.73 -17.07 15.49
C ALA A 153 -32.16 -17.19 16.97
N GLY A 154 -33.43 -16.98 17.31
CA GLY A 154 -33.98 -17.13 18.65
C GLY A 154 -33.87 -15.89 19.55
N GLY A 155 -33.65 -14.71 18.97
CA GLY A 155 -33.62 -13.45 19.71
C GLY A 155 -35.02 -12.92 20.05
N GLU A 156 -35.19 -12.43 21.28
CA GLU A 156 -36.40 -11.71 21.71
C GLU A 156 -36.18 -10.19 21.58
N VAL A 157 -37.17 -9.49 21.00
CA VAL A 157 -37.12 -8.03 20.76
C VAL A 157 -37.71 -7.26 21.94
#